data_AF-A0A6B1DD97-F1
#
_entry.id   AF-A0A6B1DD97-F1
#
_cell.length_a   1.000
_cell.length_b   1.000
_cell.length_c   1.000
_cell.angle_alpha   90.00
_cell.angle_beta   90.00
_cell.angle_gamma   90.00
#
_symmetry.space_group_name_H-M   'P 1'
#
loop_
_entity.id
_entity.type
_entity.pdbx_description
1 polymer ?
#
loop_
_entity_poly.entity_id
_entity_poly.type
_entity_poly.pdbx_seq_one_letter_code
_entity_poly.pdbx_strand_id
1 'polypeptide(L)'
;MSSLFLQGLVYSGLAIGVLAFLAWWLYFSPMKQLERSDASATVKSRDDISNSPRLFNTLALLVGIGALLICIGGYWDLSEHVVTGIVPGGEDFLWPPHLVIYAGFLLAFLVAVGGLSALAIPNLRAGVVDPRRWVRRNPYVGATVLVAGYGIFSIPGDAIWHELYGIDLTAWSPPHIFIAVSSASLPIFAAGLLIGGGNRAVPATSGTETRGRRHLFSMFGIVEKLVRRPLGERFSRPDWRSFVNLFYLAMALCVFLIIGSSEWEMDEIPRYVAQRPVWLYPTVIGVSAFFLSVLARKIAPGPWSATAFALFYFGLRIAATSFADVVSGAMPRLTLVFILGAVLLDLTCQWMDRFGFKPGDWQVRLASSGAFMVGYTIVAQPTVEFLFLKYLPHFTVPDHLLTALFIFLLSAALYPVPLGLGSWLRKSGREEAATQQDLPEAMTVPAQG
;
A
#
# COMPACT_ATOMS: atom_id res chain seq x y z
N MET A 1 22.74 -9.71 -29.46
CA MET A 1 22.52 -10.09 -28.05
C MET A 1 23.33 -9.24 -27.06
N SER A 2 24.66 -9.16 -27.16
CA SER A 2 25.48 -8.38 -26.20
C SER A 2 25.17 -6.87 -26.15
N SER A 3 24.83 -6.26 -27.30
CA SER A 3 24.45 -4.84 -27.37
C SER A 3 23.08 -4.54 -26.75
N LEU A 4 22.06 -5.33 -27.07
CA LEU A 4 20.70 -5.18 -26.52
C LEU A 4 20.64 -5.45 -25.03
N PHE A 5 21.34 -6.48 -24.55
CA PHE A 5 21.43 -6.76 -23.11
C PHE A 5 22.06 -5.59 -22.35
N LEU A 6 23.15 -5.02 -22.87
CA LEU A 6 23.77 -3.84 -22.28
C LEU A 6 22.83 -2.62 -22.31
N GLN A 7 22.06 -2.43 -23.40
CA GLN A 7 21.06 -1.35 -23.48
C GLN A 7 19.96 -1.52 -22.42
N GLY A 8 19.40 -2.72 -22.27
CA GLY A 8 18.39 -3.01 -21.25
C GLY A 8 18.94 -2.76 -19.84
N LEU A 9 20.15 -3.23 -19.55
CA LEU A 9 20.81 -3.03 -18.25
C LEU A 9 21.07 -1.55 -17.97
N VAL A 10 21.62 -0.80 -18.94
CA VAL A 10 21.90 0.63 -18.80
C VAL A 10 20.59 1.40 -18.61
N TYR A 11 19.56 1.10 -19.40
CA TYR A 11 18.28 1.79 -19.33
C TYR A 11 17.57 1.54 -17.98
N SER A 12 17.41 0.27 -17.59
CA SER A 12 16.83 -0.09 -16.29
C SER A 12 17.65 0.49 -15.13
N GLY A 13 18.99 0.45 -15.22
CA GLY A 13 19.90 1.02 -14.23
C GLY A 13 19.76 2.53 -14.09
N LEU A 14 19.64 3.27 -15.20
CA LEU A 14 19.41 4.70 -15.20
C LEU A 14 18.03 5.06 -14.64
N ALA A 15 16.97 4.36 -15.05
CA ALA A 15 15.62 4.59 -14.57
C ALA A 15 15.53 4.42 -13.03
N ILE A 16 16.09 3.31 -12.51
CA ILE A 16 16.15 3.05 -11.07
C ILE A 16 17.06 4.07 -10.38
N GLY A 17 18.26 4.31 -10.92
CA GLY A 17 19.27 5.17 -10.30
C GLY A 17 18.81 6.62 -10.15
N VAL A 18 18.20 7.20 -11.18
CA VAL A 18 17.68 8.58 -11.15
C VAL A 18 16.57 8.70 -10.11
N LEU A 19 15.62 7.77 -10.09
CA LEU A 19 14.48 7.85 -9.17
C LEU A 19 14.88 7.52 -7.73
N ALA A 20 15.81 6.60 -7.51
CA ALA A 20 16.38 6.32 -6.20
C ALA A 20 17.15 7.54 -5.66
N PHE A 21 17.93 8.21 -6.51
CA PHE A 21 18.61 9.45 -6.15
C PHE A 21 17.62 10.56 -5.80
N LEU A 22 16.57 10.75 -6.61
CA LEU A 22 15.52 11.73 -6.32
C LEU A 22 14.76 11.41 -5.04
N ALA A 23 14.43 10.14 -4.79
CA ALA A 23 13.82 9.70 -3.54
C ALA A 23 14.72 10.00 -2.34
N TRP A 24 16.00 9.65 -2.43
CA TRP A 24 16.99 9.98 -1.42
C TRP A 24 17.07 11.49 -1.16
N TRP A 25 17.21 12.28 -2.22
CA TRP A 25 17.33 13.73 -2.12
C TRP A 25 16.07 14.36 -1.52
N LEU A 26 14.89 13.96 -1.99
CA LEU A 26 13.61 14.51 -1.53
C LEU A 26 13.30 14.14 -0.08
N TYR A 27 13.49 12.88 0.33
CA TYR A 27 13.01 12.40 1.63
C TYR A 27 14.09 12.31 2.70
N PHE A 28 15.32 12.01 2.33
CA PHE A 28 16.35 11.58 3.27
C PHE A 28 17.55 12.53 3.35
N SER A 29 17.82 13.35 2.32
CA SER A 29 18.98 14.26 2.36
C SER A 29 18.88 15.28 3.51
N PRO A 30 20.02 15.65 4.13
CA PRO A 30 20.03 16.70 5.16
C PRO A 30 19.51 18.04 4.62
N MET A 31 18.67 18.71 5.40
CA MET A 31 18.25 20.10 5.14
C MET A 31 19.04 21.03 6.05
N LYS A 32 19.63 22.10 5.50
CA LYS A 32 20.19 23.16 6.33
C LYS A 32 19.06 23.76 7.17
N GLN A 33 19.18 23.69 8.50
CA GLN A 33 18.34 24.48 9.39
C GLN A 33 18.65 25.94 9.07
N LEU A 34 17.69 26.64 8.47
CA LEU A 34 17.80 28.09 8.32
C LEU A 34 17.86 28.65 9.74
N GLU A 35 18.95 29.35 10.06
CA GLU A 35 19.16 29.96 11.36
C GLU A 35 17.92 30.79 11.72
N ARG A 36 17.50 30.61 12.98
CA ARG A 36 16.21 31.03 13.55
C ARG A 36 16.05 32.56 13.65
N SER A 37 16.92 33.33 13.01
CA SER A 37 17.25 34.72 13.40
C SER A 37 16.26 35.79 12.93
N ASP A 38 15.38 35.54 11.95
CA ASP A 38 14.45 36.58 11.44
C ASP A 38 12.95 36.25 11.65
N ALA A 39 12.64 35.32 12.56
CA ALA A 39 11.36 34.62 12.62
C ALA A 39 10.18 35.35 13.30
N SER A 40 10.31 36.60 13.76
CA SER A 40 9.22 37.23 14.53
C SER A 40 8.17 38.00 13.73
N ALA A 41 8.42 38.40 12.46
CA ALA A 41 7.56 39.38 11.80
C ALA A 41 6.60 38.86 10.70
N THR A 42 6.70 37.61 10.24
CA THR A 42 5.91 37.14 9.05
C THR A 42 5.34 35.72 9.15
N VAL A 43 5.41 35.07 10.32
CA VAL A 43 5.00 33.66 10.52
C VAL A 43 3.48 33.46 10.48
N LYS A 44 2.69 34.49 10.81
CA LYS A 44 1.23 34.34 10.97
C LYS A 44 0.42 34.16 9.67
N SER A 45 1.02 34.32 8.49
CA SER A 45 0.32 34.29 7.19
C SER A 45 0.80 33.18 6.25
N ARG A 46 1.81 32.38 6.64
CA ARG A 46 2.53 31.48 5.73
C ARG A 46 2.10 30.01 5.78
N ASP A 47 1.21 29.64 6.70
CA ASP A 47 0.82 28.24 6.96
C ASP A 47 -0.46 27.76 6.25
N ASP A 48 -1.18 28.64 5.55
CA ASP A 48 -2.44 28.32 4.85
C ASP A 48 -2.28 27.74 3.43
N ILE A 49 -1.07 27.26 3.09
CA ILE A 49 -0.79 26.76 1.74
C ILE A 49 -1.40 25.36 1.54
N SER A 50 -2.57 25.37 0.89
CA SER A 50 -3.32 24.24 0.29
C SER A 50 -3.40 22.95 1.12
N ASN A 51 -3.96 23.07 2.31
CA ASN A 51 -4.43 21.92 3.10
C ASN A 51 -5.84 21.45 2.70
N SER A 52 -6.33 21.81 1.51
CA SER A 52 -7.70 21.52 1.10
C SER A 52 -7.99 20.02 1.13
N PRO A 53 -8.88 19.53 2.01
CA PRO A 53 -9.25 18.11 2.05
C PRO A 53 -9.79 17.62 0.71
N ARG A 54 -10.44 18.51 -0.05
CA ARG A 54 -10.96 18.21 -1.38
C ARG A 54 -9.85 17.89 -2.37
N LEU A 55 -8.77 18.68 -2.38
CA LEU A 55 -7.62 18.41 -3.24
C LEU A 55 -7.06 17.00 -2.98
N PHE A 56 -6.78 16.67 -1.72
CA PHE A 56 -6.23 15.36 -1.38
C PHE A 56 -7.19 14.20 -1.67
N ASN A 57 -8.50 14.37 -1.42
CA ASN A 57 -9.49 13.37 -1.78
C ASN A 57 -9.56 13.19 -3.31
N THR A 58 -9.51 14.26 -4.10
CA THR A 58 -9.49 14.20 -5.57
C THR A 58 -8.22 13.53 -6.09
N LEU A 59 -7.04 13.89 -5.55
CA LEU A 59 -5.79 13.25 -5.88
C LEU A 59 -5.84 11.74 -5.55
N ALA A 60 -6.32 11.37 -4.37
CA ALA A 60 -6.48 9.97 -3.97
C ALA A 60 -7.37 9.20 -4.96
N LEU A 61 -8.53 9.77 -5.32
CA LEU A 61 -9.46 9.16 -6.26
C LEU A 61 -8.82 8.96 -7.64
N LEU A 62 -8.21 10.00 -8.21
CA LEU A 62 -7.63 9.94 -9.55
C LEU A 62 -6.40 9.02 -9.62
N VAL A 63 -5.55 9.03 -8.60
CA VAL A 63 -4.43 8.06 -8.48
C VAL A 63 -4.98 6.65 -8.32
N GLY A 64 -6.05 6.47 -7.54
CA GLY A 64 -6.76 5.21 -7.40
C GLY A 64 -7.34 4.69 -8.73
N ILE A 65 -7.89 5.57 -9.56
CA ILE A 65 -8.35 5.23 -10.91
C ILE A 65 -7.17 4.82 -11.79
N GLY A 66 -6.04 5.55 -11.74
CA GLY A 66 -4.82 5.15 -12.45
C GLY A 66 -4.32 3.76 -12.06
N ALA A 67 -4.31 3.46 -10.75
CA ALA A 67 -3.97 2.13 -10.25
C ALA A 67 -4.98 1.04 -10.65
N LEU A 68 -6.28 1.38 -10.76
CA LEU A 68 -7.29 0.45 -11.25
C LEU A 68 -7.09 0.13 -12.73
N LEU A 69 -6.75 1.12 -13.55
CA LEU A 69 -6.38 0.90 -14.95
C LEU A 69 -5.17 -0.01 -15.07
N ILE A 70 -4.12 0.21 -14.27
CA ILE A 70 -2.94 -0.69 -14.23
C ILE A 70 -3.36 -2.11 -13.83
N CYS A 71 -4.25 -2.26 -12.85
CA CYS A 71 -4.78 -3.56 -12.46
C CYS A 71 -5.50 -4.24 -13.63
N ILE A 72 -6.46 -3.58 -14.26
CA ILE A 72 -7.23 -4.12 -15.40
C ILE A 72 -6.30 -4.46 -16.57
N GLY A 73 -5.44 -3.52 -16.94
CA GLY A 73 -4.48 -3.69 -18.03
C GLY A 73 -3.51 -4.83 -17.75
N GLY A 74 -3.01 -4.99 -16.52
CA GLY A 74 -2.10 -6.07 -16.15
C GLY A 74 -2.71 -7.48 -16.18
N TYR A 75 -4.00 -7.64 -15.84
CA TYR A 75 -4.66 -8.95 -16.04
C TYR A 75 -4.96 -9.22 -17.50
N TRP A 76 -5.34 -8.18 -18.24
CA TRP A 76 -5.53 -8.32 -19.69
C TRP A 76 -4.22 -8.71 -20.36
N ASP A 77 -3.13 -8.02 -20.03
CA ASP A 77 -1.79 -8.29 -20.53
C ASP A 77 -1.36 -9.74 -20.30
N LEU A 78 -1.42 -10.15 -19.03
CA LEU A 78 -1.18 -11.51 -18.60
C LEU A 78 -2.03 -12.54 -19.37
N SER A 79 -3.30 -12.23 -19.61
CA SER A 79 -4.22 -13.11 -20.32
C SER A 79 -3.89 -13.23 -21.81
N GLU A 80 -3.51 -12.13 -22.47
CA GLU A 80 -3.06 -12.13 -23.87
C GLU A 80 -1.77 -12.92 -24.02
N HIS A 81 -0.79 -12.75 -23.12
CA HIS A 81 0.44 -13.53 -23.13
C HIS A 81 0.20 -15.04 -23.01
N VAL A 82 -0.80 -15.45 -22.23
CA VAL A 82 -1.17 -16.87 -22.08
C VAL A 82 -1.79 -17.42 -23.37
N VAL A 83 -2.68 -16.65 -24.01
CA VAL A 83 -3.44 -17.09 -25.19
C VAL A 83 -2.61 -17.05 -26.45
N THR A 84 -1.84 -15.98 -26.65
CA THR A 84 -1.06 -15.75 -27.88
C THR A 84 0.26 -16.49 -27.88
N GLY A 85 0.81 -16.81 -26.70
CA GLY A 85 2.13 -17.41 -26.60
C GLY A 85 3.23 -16.42 -26.99
N ILE A 86 4.30 -16.90 -27.63
CA ILE A 86 5.55 -16.15 -27.81
C ILE A 86 5.29 -14.84 -28.56
N VAL A 87 5.51 -13.70 -27.88
CA VAL A 87 5.57 -12.37 -28.51
C VAL A 87 6.98 -12.15 -29.04
N PRO A 88 7.19 -12.17 -30.36
CA PRO A 88 8.50 -11.88 -30.92
C PRO A 88 8.76 -10.37 -30.80
N GLY A 89 9.95 -10.02 -30.33
CA GLY A 89 10.56 -8.70 -30.56
C GLY A 89 9.81 -7.47 -30.06
N GLY A 90 9.15 -7.55 -28.90
CA GLY A 90 8.43 -6.41 -28.33
C GLY A 90 7.27 -5.91 -29.21
N GLU A 91 6.71 -6.77 -30.07
CA GLU A 91 5.52 -6.47 -30.88
C GLU A 91 4.28 -6.18 -30.00
N ASP A 92 4.35 -6.53 -28.71
CA ASP A 92 3.38 -6.15 -27.68
C ASP A 92 3.45 -4.70 -27.24
N PHE A 93 4.46 -3.93 -27.62
CA PHE A 93 4.69 -2.59 -27.09
C PHE A 93 3.44 -1.68 -27.09
N LEU A 94 2.62 -1.76 -28.14
CA LEU A 94 1.37 -0.98 -28.29
C LEU A 94 0.10 -1.84 -28.21
N TRP A 95 0.17 -3.02 -27.61
CA TRP A 95 -1.02 -3.84 -27.43
C TRP A 95 -2.07 -3.12 -26.56
N PRO A 96 -3.36 -3.37 -26.82
CA PRO A 96 -4.44 -2.79 -26.02
C PRO A 96 -4.22 -2.86 -24.49
N PRO A 97 -3.83 -4.01 -23.88
CA PRO A 97 -3.52 -4.06 -22.45
C PRO A 97 -2.41 -3.10 -22.01
N HIS A 98 -1.30 -3.04 -22.75
CA HIS A 98 -0.20 -2.12 -22.48
C HIS A 98 -0.65 -0.66 -22.53
N LEU A 99 -1.46 -0.28 -23.52
CA LEU A 99 -2.01 1.08 -23.59
C LEU A 99 -2.85 1.44 -22.36
N VAL A 100 -3.60 0.48 -21.80
CA VAL A 100 -4.36 0.66 -20.55
C VAL A 100 -3.41 0.83 -19.35
N ILE A 101 -2.35 0.03 -19.25
CA ILE A 101 -1.31 0.16 -18.20
C ILE A 101 -0.63 1.53 -18.30
N TYR A 102 -0.20 1.93 -19.50
CA TYR A 102 0.45 3.21 -19.76
C TYR A 102 -0.47 4.37 -19.41
N ALA A 103 -1.75 4.29 -19.78
CA ALA A 103 -2.74 5.30 -19.42
C ALA A 103 -2.90 5.41 -17.89
N GLY A 104 -2.87 4.29 -17.17
CA GLY A 104 -2.91 4.28 -15.71
C GLY A 104 -1.72 4.96 -15.05
N PHE A 105 -0.49 4.65 -15.50
CA PHE A 105 0.73 5.32 -15.04
C PHE A 105 0.77 6.79 -15.40
N LEU A 106 0.44 7.13 -16.66
CA LEU A 106 0.42 8.50 -17.14
C LEU A 106 -0.60 9.35 -16.38
N LEU A 107 -1.80 8.83 -16.14
CA LEU A 107 -2.81 9.50 -15.32
C LEU A 107 -2.29 9.76 -13.90
N ALA A 108 -1.76 8.74 -13.22
CA ALA A 108 -1.22 8.89 -11.88
C ALA A 108 -0.07 9.91 -11.83
N PHE A 109 0.82 9.89 -12.83
CA PHE A 109 1.95 10.81 -12.93
C PHE A 109 1.49 12.26 -13.15
N LEU A 110 0.63 12.51 -14.14
CA LEU A 110 0.13 13.86 -14.44
C LEU A 110 -0.67 14.44 -13.27
N VAL A 111 -1.51 13.61 -12.63
CA VAL A 111 -2.26 14.00 -11.42
C VAL A 111 -1.32 14.33 -10.27
N ALA A 112 -0.30 13.53 -10.04
CA ALA A 112 0.65 13.76 -8.96
C ALA A 112 1.55 14.98 -9.23
N VAL A 113 1.99 15.21 -10.47
CA VAL A 113 2.73 16.42 -10.88
C VAL A 113 1.85 17.67 -10.78
N GLY A 114 0.57 17.58 -11.16
CA GLY A 114 -0.41 18.64 -10.96
C GLY A 114 -0.65 18.95 -9.48
N GLY A 115 -0.81 17.92 -8.65
CA GLY A 115 -0.90 18.03 -7.20
C GLY A 115 0.35 18.65 -6.59
N LEU A 116 1.53 18.22 -7.06
CA LEU A 116 2.82 18.78 -6.64
C LEU A 116 2.90 20.25 -7.03
N SER A 117 2.48 20.62 -8.24
CA SER A 117 2.43 22.01 -8.70
C SER A 117 1.46 22.87 -7.87
N ALA A 118 0.31 22.32 -7.50
CA ALA A 118 -0.66 22.98 -6.62
C ALA A 118 -0.09 23.22 -5.20
N LEU A 119 0.85 22.39 -4.76
CA LEU A 119 1.64 22.63 -3.54
C LEU A 119 2.81 23.59 -3.78
N ALA A 120 3.47 23.51 -4.94
CA ALA A 120 4.66 24.28 -5.29
C ALA A 120 4.36 25.77 -5.39
N ILE A 121 3.33 26.13 -6.18
CA ILE A 121 3.06 27.50 -6.60
C ILE A 121 2.91 28.45 -5.40
N PRO A 122 2.09 28.13 -4.38
CA PRO A 122 1.95 29.03 -3.24
C PRO A 122 3.20 29.04 -2.34
N ASN A 123 3.90 27.91 -2.21
CA ASN A 123 5.16 27.82 -1.45
C ASN A 123 6.25 28.70 -2.08
N LEU A 124 6.40 28.65 -3.40
CA LEU A 124 7.33 29.50 -4.14
C LEU A 124 6.96 30.97 -4.01
N ARG A 125 5.68 31.34 -4.12
CA ARG A 125 5.20 32.71 -3.88
C ARG A 125 5.47 33.19 -2.46
N ALA A 126 5.47 32.29 -1.49
CA ALA A 126 5.81 32.59 -0.09
C ALA A 126 7.32 32.62 0.20
N GLY A 127 8.17 32.38 -0.80
CA GLY A 127 9.64 32.37 -0.67
C GLY A 127 10.23 31.03 -0.22
N VAL A 128 9.44 29.95 -0.16
CA VAL A 128 9.90 28.60 0.18
C VAL A 128 10.39 27.89 -1.09
N VAL A 129 11.66 28.13 -1.44
CA VAL A 129 12.25 27.65 -2.71
C VAL A 129 12.64 26.15 -2.67
N ASP A 130 12.96 25.60 -1.50
CA ASP A 130 13.43 24.20 -1.38
C ASP A 130 12.28 23.18 -1.51
N PRO A 131 12.25 22.34 -2.58
CA PRO A 131 11.20 21.33 -2.82
C PRO A 131 11.07 20.29 -1.72
N ARG A 132 12.16 19.99 -1.03
CA ARG A 132 12.19 18.98 0.03
C ARG A 132 11.24 19.32 1.17
N ARG A 133 11.01 20.61 1.43
CA ARG A 133 10.11 21.08 2.50
C ARG A 133 8.67 20.70 2.25
N TRP A 134 8.14 21.03 1.07
CA TRP A 134 6.73 20.78 0.76
C TRP A 134 6.47 19.34 0.31
N VAL A 135 7.47 18.63 -0.23
CA VAL A 135 7.40 17.18 -0.46
C VAL A 135 7.38 16.40 0.87
N ARG A 136 8.25 16.69 1.83
CA ARG A 136 8.23 16.01 3.15
C ARG A 136 6.97 16.31 3.94
N ARG A 137 6.37 17.50 3.77
CA ARG A 137 5.07 17.88 4.34
C ARG A 137 3.91 17.11 3.69
N ASN A 138 4.04 16.71 2.43
CA ASN A 138 3.02 15.99 1.66
C ASN A 138 3.63 14.77 0.97
N PRO A 139 4.12 13.79 1.75
CA PRO A 139 5.01 12.75 1.23
C PRO A 139 4.35 11.86 0.18
N TYR A 140 3.02 11.71 0.22
CA TYR A 140 2.32 10.85 -0.73
C TYR A 140 2.29 11.43 -2.13
N VAL A 141 2.23 12.75 -2.28
CA VAL A 141 2.22 13.40 -3.60
C VAL A 141 3.56 13.15 -4.29
N GLY A 142 4.67 13.45 -3.60
CA GLY A 142 6.00 13.21 -4.15
C GLY A 142 6.28 11.73 -4.39
N ALA A 143 5.84 10.84 -3.48
CA ALA A 143 6.03 9.40 -3.64
C ALA A 143 5.26 8.88 -4.85
N THR A 144 4.03 9.36 -5.08
CA THR A 144 3.24 9.05 -6.27
C THR A 144 3.94 9.51 -7.55
N VAL A 145 4.52 10.72 -7.58
CA VAL A 145 5.31 11.19 -8.73
C VAL A 145 6.46 10.24 -9.04
N LEU A 146 7.20 9.80 -8.01
CA LEU A 146 8.37 8.92 -8.20
C LEU A 146 7.99 7.54 -8.71
N VAL A 147 6.96 6.89 -8.13
CA VAL A 147 6.56 5.54 -8.57
C VAL A 147 5.81 5.57 -9.90
N ALA A 148 4.90 6.52 -10.12
CA ALA A 148 4.25 6.68 -11.42
C ALA A 148 5.28 7.03 -12.51
N GLY A 149 6.26 7.88 -12.17
CA GLY A 149 7.39 8.19 -13.02
C GLY A 149 8.19 6.94 -13.37
N TYR A 150 8.51 6.09 -12.37
CA TYR A 150 9.17 4.81 -12.62
C TYR A 150 8.39 3.98 -13.65
N GLY A 151 7.08 3.83 -13.48
CA GLY A 151 6.25 3.05 -14.40
C GLY A 151 6.28 3.55 -15.84
N ILE A 152 6.40 4.86 -16.06
CA ILE A 152 6.59 5.43 -17.40
C ILE A 152 8.01 5.18 -17.91
N PHE A 153 9.01 5.42 -17.05
CA PHE A 153 10.42 5.22 -17.40
C PHE A 153 10.83 3.75 -17.50
N SER A 154 9.99 2.80 -17.09
CA SER A 154 10.27 1.37 -17.25
C SER A 154 9.82 0.83 -18.60
N ILE A 155 8.94 1.53 -19.33
CA ILE A 155 8.32 1.06 -20.58
C ILE A 155 9.35 0.63 -21.64
N PRO A 156 10.38 1.42 -21.99
CA PRO A 156 11.39 0.95 -22.94
C PRO A 156 12.26 -0.18 -22.39
N GLY A 157 12.43 -0.26 -21.07
CA GLY A 157 13.12 -1.37 -20.43
C GLY A 157 12.37 -2.65 -20.72
N ASP A 158 11.10 -2.70 -20.35
CA ASP A 158 10.19 -3.83 -20.57
C ASP A 158 10.24 -4.36 -22.02
N ALA A 159 10.10 -3.48 -23.00
CA ALA A 159 10.21 -3.82 -24.42
C ALA A 159 11.56 -4.47 -24.81
N ILE A 160 12.68 -3.95 -24.29
CA ILE A 160 14.01 -4.53 -24.53
C ILE A 160 14.13 -5.92 -23.88
N TRP A 161 13.51 -6.12 -22.72
CA TRP A 161 13.52 -7.42 -22.05
C TRP A 161 12.68 -8.44 -22.83
N HIS A 162 11.55 -8.03 -23.41
CA HIS A 162 10.76 -8.88 -24.30
C HIS A 162 11.52 -9.23 -25.59
N GLU A 163 12.27 -8.30 -26.17
CA GLU A 163 13.16 -8.57 -27.30
C GLU A 163 14.25 -9.60 -26.96
N LEU A 164 14.80 -9.55 -25.73
CA LEU A 164 15.90 -10.41 -25.32
C LEU A 164 15.46 -11.83 -24.93
N TYR A 165 14.31 -11.97 -24.28
CA TYR A 165 13.89 -13.21 -23.62
C TYR A 165 12.55 -13.76 -24.14
N GLY A 166 11.86 -13.06 -25.06
CA GLY A 166 10.55 -13.42 -25.60
C GLY A 166 9.42 -12.91 -24.71
N ILE A 167 8.29 -13.64 -24.64
CA ILE A 167 7.37 -13.47 -23.50
C ILE A 167 8.25 -13.61 -22.28
N ASP A 168 8.31 -12.58 -21.45
CA ASP A 168 8.96 -12.66 -20.15
C ASP A 168 8.10 -13.55 -19.25
N LEU A 169 8.15 -14.84 -19.57
CA LEU A 169 7.30 -15.92 -19.09
C LEU A 169 7.53 -16.12 -17.58
N THR A 170 8.65 -15.59 -17.08
CA THR A 170 8.82 -15.32 -15.67
C THR A 170 8.59 -13.84 -15.38
N ALA A 171 7.42 -13.50 -14.86
CA ALA A 171 7.10 -12.23 -14.21
C ALA A 171 8.09 -11.87 -13.06
N TRP A 172 9.08 -12.70 -12.79
CA TRP A 172 10.12 -12.53 -11.79
C TRP A 172 11.40 -11.90 -12.36
N SER A 173 11.38 -11.43 -13.62
CA SER A 173 12.51 -10.64 -14.13
C SER A 173 12.63 -9.30 -13.38
N PRO A 174 13.83 -8.69 -13.36
CA PRO A 174 14.01 -7.43 -12.63
C PRO A 174 13.02 -6.33 -13.03
N PRO A 175 12.78 -6.01 -14.32
CA PRO A 175 11.79 -5.00 -14.71
C PRO A 175 10.39 -5.29 -14.16
N HIS A 176 9.90 -6.52 -14.32
CA HIS A 176 8.58 -6.91 -13.83
C HIS A 176 8.47 -6.77 -12.31
N ILE A 177 9.49 -7.18 -11.54
CA ILE A 177 9.47 -7.01 -10.08
C ILE A 177 9.37 -5.53 -9.70
N PHE A 178 10.16 -4.66 -10.34
CA PHE A 178 10.13 -3.24 -10.02
C PHE A 178 8.83 -2.56 -10.50
N ILE A 179 8.29 -2.97 -11.66
CA ILE A 179 6.98 -2.54 -12.14
C ILE A 179 5.89 -3.00 -11.16
N ALA A 180 5.92 -4.24 -10.70
CA ALA A 180 4.98 -4.77 -9.69
C ALA A 180 5.00 -3.94 -8.41
N VAL A 181 6.20 -3.68 -7.87
CA VAL A 181 6.37 -2.89 -6.65
C VAL A 181 5.88 -1.46 -6.86
N SER A 182 6.22 -0.85 -8.00
CA SER A 182 5.77 0.50 -8.35
C SER A 182 4.25 0.59 -8.45
N SER A 183 3.65 -0.30 -9.25
CA SER A 183 2.20 -0.40 -9.47
C SER A 183 1.44 -0.68 -8.18
N ALA A 184 1.92 -1.60 -7.33
CA ALA A 184 1.30 -1.92 -6.06
C ALA A 184 1.45 -0.80 -5.02
N SER A 185 2.46 0.06 -5.15
CA SER A 185 2.66 1.21 -4.26
C SER A 185 1.69 2.36 -4.54
N LEU A 186 1.23 2.54 -5.78
CA LEU A 186 0.26 3.58 -6.15
C LEU A 186 -1.04 3.55 -5.31
N PRO A 187 -1.75 2.42 -5.19
CA PRO A 187 -2.92 2.34 -4.30
C PRO A 187 -2.60 2.67 -2.83
N ILE A 188 -1.42 2.28 -2.35
CA ILE A 188 -1.01 2.56 -0.96
C ILE A 188 -0.82 4.08 -0.78
N PHE A 189 -0.25 4.78 -1.77
CA PHE A 189 -0.13 6.24 -1.73
C PHE A 189 -1.48 6.93 -1.94
N ALA A 190 -2.40 6.38 -2.74
CA ALA A 190 -3.78 6.85 -2.80
C ALA A 190 -4.47 6.78 -1.42
N ALA A 191 -4.27 5.68 -0.68
CA ALA A 191 -4.74 5.57 0.69
C ALA A 191 -4.08 6.62 1.62
N GLY A 192 -2.77 6.84 1.47
CA GLY A 192 -2.04 7.90 2.18
C GLY A 192 -2.62 9.28 1.92
N LEU A 193 -2.88 9.64 0.65
CA LEU A 193 -3.51 10.89 0.25
C LEU A 193 -4.89 11.04 0.91
N LEU A 194 -5.70 9.98 0.92
CA LEU A 194 -7.04 10.01 1.51
C LEU A 194 -7.01 10.21 3.04
N ILE A 195 -6.08 9.52 3.74
CA ILE A 195 -5.84 9.69 5.18
C ILE A 195 -5.35 11.12 5.47
N GLY A 196 -4.43 11.63 4.64
CA GLY A 196 -3.91 12.98 4.72
C GLY A 196 -5.00 14.03 4.58
N GLY A 197 -5.90 13.88 3.60
CA GLY A 197 -7.05 14.76 3.41
C GLY A 197 -8.02 14.72 4.59
N GLY A 198 -8.16 13.55 5.25
CA GLY A 198 -9.04 13.41 6.41
C GLY A 198 -8.54 14.08 7.68
N ASN A 199 -7.25 13.95 7.99
CA ASN A 199 -6.65 14.64 9.14
C ASN A 199 -6.77 16.17 9.03
N ARG A 200 -6.82 16.72 7.82
CA ARG A 200 -6.94 18.17 7.55
C ARG A 200 -8.39 18.70 7.60
N ALA A 201 -9.39 17.81 7.55
CA ALA A 201 -10.81 18.20 7.49
C ALA A 201 -11.45 18.42 8.88
N VAL A 202 -10.77 18.04 9.96
CA VAL A 202 -11.30 18.19 11.32
C VAL A 202 -10.77 19.52 11.88
N PRO A 203 -11.54 20.62 11.85
CA PRO A 203 -11.16 21.84 12.55
C PRO A 203 -11.06 21.55 14.05
N ALA A 204 -10.07 22.16 14.70
CA ALA A 204 -9.88 22.10 16.15
C ALA A 204 -10.99 22.89 16.89
N THR A 205 -12.26 22.53 16.72
CA THR A 205 -13.34 23.01 17.57
C THR A 205 -13.38 22.18 18.84
N SER A 206 -12.50 22.47 19.79
CA SER A 206 -12.71 22.12 21.22
C SER A 206 -11.70 22.82 22.15
N GLY A 207 -11.74 24.16 22.17
CA GLY A 207 -11.08 24.95 23.20
C GLY A 207 -11.97 25.36 24.37
N THR A 208 -13.31 25.36 24.23
CA THR A 208 -14.17 26.09 25.17
C THR A 208 -15.29 25.29 25.86
N GLU A 209 -15.60 24.05 25.48
CA GLU A 209 -16.87 23.44 25.90
C GLU A 209 -16.83 22.20 26.82
N THR A 210 -15.70 21.84 27.42
CA THR A 210 -15.68 20.68 28.37
C THR A 210 -14.86 20.86 29.64
N ARG A 211 -14.59 22.10 30.09
CA ARG A 211 -14.01 22.32 31.44
C ARG A 211 -15.06 22.32 32.57
N GLY A 212 -16.35 22.46 32.25
CA GLY A 212 -17.41 22.63 33.25
C GLY A 212 -18.02 21.36 33.87
N ARG A 213 -17.68 20.14 33.40
CA ARG A 213 -18.42 18.92 33.79
C ARG A 213 -17.62 17.84 34.54
N ARG A 214 -16.36 18.10 34.91
CA ARG A 214 -15.48 17.10 35.56
C ARG A 214 -15.53 17.03 37.09
N HIS A 215 -16.34 17.83 37.78
CA HIS A 215 -16.30 17.88 39.26
C HIS A 215 -17.41 17.15 40.02
N LEU A 216 -18.29 16.36 39.39
CA LEU A 216 -19.42 15.73 40.11
C LEU A 216 -19.43 14.20 40.23
N PHE A 217 -18.42 13.47 39.75
CA PHE A 217 -18.40 12.00 39.88
C PHE A 217 -17.05 11.45 40.35
N SER A 218 -16.66 11.83 41.56
CA SER A 218 -15.54 11.22 42.28
C SER A 218 -16.00 10.72 43.65
N MET A 219 -16.74 9.61 43.70
CA MET A 219 -16.87 8.84 44.95
C MET A 219 -17.33 7.36 44.80
N PHE A 220 -17.10 6.69 43.66
CA PHE A 220 -17.29 5.23 43.54
C PHE A 220 -16.21 4.55 42.68
N GLY A 221 -14.96 5.00 42.83
CA GLY A 221 -13.82 4.41 42.14
C GLY A 221 -13.32 3.17 42.87
N ILE A 222 -13.64 1.97 42.36
CA ILE A 222 -12.74 0.79 42.27
C ILE A 222 -13.50 -0.39 41.61
N VAL A 223 -14.81 -0.53 41.81
CA VAL A 223 -15.58 -1.66 41.20
C VAL A 223 -16.07 -1.36 39.78
N GLU A 224 -16.35 -0.09 39.43
CA GLU A 224 -16.84 0.28 38.10
C GLU A 224 -15.76 0.22 37.00
N LYS A 225 -14.47 0.32 37.38
CA LYS A 225 -13.32 0.29 36.44
C LYS A 225 -13.10 -1.09 35.79
N LEU A 226 -13.60 -2.17 36.38
CA LEU A 226 -13.42 -3.53 35.85
C LEU A 226 -14.59 -3.99 34.97
N VAL A 227 -15.80 -3.43 35.17
CA VAL A 227 -17.03 -3.89 34.49
C VAL A 227 -17.51 -2.90 33.41
N ARG A 228 -17.09 -1.64 33.44
CA ARG A 228 -17.44 -0.61 32.44
C ARG A 228 -16.21 0.00 31.76
N ARG A 229 -15.37 -0.81 31.11
CA ARG A 229 -14.70 -0.28 29.91
C ARG A 229 -15.79 -0.16 28.84
N PRO A 230 -16.19 1.04 28.39
CA PRO A 230 -17.29 1.19 27.46
C PRO A 230 -16.92 0.49 26.16
N LEU A 231 -17.49 -0.71 25.95
CA LEU A 231 -17.55 -1.38 24.65
C LEU A 231 -18.28 -0.53 23.60
N GLY A 232 -18.94 0.56 24.01
CA GLY A 232 -19.79 1.39 23.16
C GLY A 232 -19.11 2.52 22.37
N GLU A 233 -17.90 2.98 22.71
CA GLU A 233 -17.27 4.11 22.00
C GLU A 233 -16.33 3.71 20.84
N ARG A 234 -15.99 2.41 20.71
CA ARG A 234 -15.04 1.94 19.70
C ARG A 234 -15.64 1.48 18.39
N PHE A 235 -16.97 1.38 18.29
CA PHE A 235 -17.65 1.25 17.00
C PHE A 235 -17.86 2.64 16.43
N SER A 236 -16.77 3.30 16.05
CA SER A 236 -16.84 4.49 15.19
C SER A 236 -17.70 4.12 13.98
N ARG A 237 -18.69 4.96 13.64
CA ARG A 237 -19.52 4.76 12.46
C ARG A 237 -18.63 4.41 11.25
N PRO A 238 -19.07 3.53 10.34
CA PRO A 238 -18.31 3.19 9.15
C PRO A 238 -17.86 4.47 8.44
N ASP A 239 -16.55 4.74 8.46
CA ASP A 239 -15.97 5.86 7.73
C ASP A 239 -15.76 5.41 6.28
N TRP A 240 -16.40 6.09 5.33
CA TRP A 240 -16.27 5.79 3.91
C TRP A 240 -14.80 5.80 3.46
N ARG A 241 -13.94 6.61 4.10
CA ARG A 241 -12.50 6.62 3.80
C ARG A 241 -11.81 5.32 4.20
N SER A 242 -12.23 4.73 5.32
CA SER A 242 -11.73 3.43 5.74
C SER A 242 -12.12 2.37 4.73
N PHE A 243 -13.37 2.39 4.25
CA PHE A 243 -13.84 1.50 3.18
C PHE A 243 -13.00 1.63 1.89
N VAL A 244 -12.77 2.86 1.42
CA VAL A 244 -11.96 3.13 0.22
C VAL A 244 -10.49 2.74 0.42
N ASN A 245 -9.91 2.97 1.59
CA ASN A 245 -8.54 2.56 1.90
C ASN A 245 -8.37 1.03 1.85
N LEU A 246 -9.36 0.27 2.36
CA LEU A 246 -9.35 -1.19 2.28
C LEU A 246 -9.42 -1.67 0.83
N PHE A 247 -10.25 -1.01 0.01
CA PHE A 247 -10.31 -1.26 -1.42
C PHE A 247 -8.97 -0.97 -2.13
N TYR A 248 -8.30 0.13 -1.80
CA TYR A 248 -6.96 0.41 -2.34
C TYR A 248 -5.92 -0.64 -1.93
N LEU A 249 -5.91 -1.09 -0.68
CA LEU A 249 -5.02 -2.18 -0.29
C LEU A 249 -5.33 -3.47 -1.03
N ALA A 250 -6.61 -3.79 -1.25
CA ALA A 250 -7.00 -4.95 -2.04
C ALA A 250 -6.48 -4.87 -3.47
N MET A 251 -6.58 -3.70 -4.10
CA MET A 251 -5.98 -3.43 -5.41
C MET A 251 -4.45 -3.55 -5.40
N ALA A 252 -3.78 -3.07 -4.35
CA ALA A 252 -2.33 -3.25 -4.18
C ALA A 252 -1.94 -4.73 -4.16
N LEU A 253 -2.68 -5.56 -3.44
CA LEU A 253 -2.46 -7.01 -3.42
C LEU A 253 -2.72 -7.64 -4.79
N CYS A 254 -3.82 -7.27 -5.44
CA CYS A 254 -4.14 -7.76 -6.78
C CYS A 254 -3.00 -7.49 -7.76
N VAL A 255 -2.56 -6.24 -7.87
CA VAL A 255 -1.48 -5.82 -8.76
C VAL A 255 -0.17 -6.53 -8.44
N PHE A 256 0.19 -6.63 -7.16
CA PHE A 256 1.40 -7.35 -6.76
C PHE A 256 1.34 -8.83 -7.17
N LEU A 257 0.19 -9.48 -7.04
CA LEU A 257 0.02 -10.90 -7.35
C LEU A 257 -0.20 -11.21 -8.84
N ILE A 258 -0.52 -10.22 -9.69
CA ILE A 258 -0.43 -10.38 -11.17
C ILE A 258 0.94 -10.97 -11.51
N ILE A 259 1.99 -10.34 -10.99
CA ILE A 259 3.38 -10.72 -11.22
C ILE A 259 3.85 -11.80 -10.22
N GLY A 260 3.46 -11.67 -8.95
CA GLY A 260 3.97 -12.52 -7.87
C GLY A 260 3.45 -13.96 -7.87
N SER A 261 2.26 -14.23 -8.43
CA SER A 261 1.64 -15.57 -8.31
C SER A 261 0.87 -16.04 -9.53
N SER A 262 0.53 -15.18 -10.49
CA SER A 262 -0.44 -15.57 -11.52
C SER A 262 0.09 -16.58 -12.53
N GLU A 263 1.41 -16.72 -12.69
CA GLU A 263 2.03 -17.82 -13.47
C GLU A 263 1.59 -19.22 -13.01
N TRP A 264 1.40 -19.41 -11.70
CA TRP A 264 0.90 -20.67 -11.16
C TRP A 264 -0.59 -20.84 -11.39
N GLU A 265 -1.33 -19.75 -11.54
CA GLU A 265 -2.78 -19.73 -11.61
C GLU A 265 -3.32 -19.96 -13.04
N MET A 266 -2.43 -20.13 -14.02
CA MET A 266 -2.83 -20.39 -15.41
C MET A 266 -3.17 -21.86 -15.67
N ASP A 267 -3.95 -22.08 -16.73
CA ASP A 267 -4.39 -23.42 -17.10
C ASP A 267 -3.27 -24.31 -17.62
N GLU A 268 -2.33 -23.71 -18.35
CA GLU A 268 -1.07 -24.32 -18.71
C GLU A 268 0.03 -23.73 -17.84
N ILE A 269 0.61 -24.56 -16.96
CA ILE A 269 1.77 -24.16 -16.16
C ILE A 269 3.03 -24.44 -16.99
N PRO A 270 3.78 -23.41 -17.39
CA PRO A 270 4.98 -23.60 -18.19
C PRO A 270 6.02 -24.45 -17.44
N ARG A 271 6.82 -25.23 -18.18
CA ARG A 271 7.77 -26.20 -17.58
C ARG A 271 8.73 -25.58 -16.56
N TYR A 272 9.17 -24.35 -16.76
CA TYR A 272 10.08 -23.67 -15.83
C TYR A 272 9.36 -23.21 -14.54
N VAL A 273 8.06 -22.89 -14.57
CA VAL A 273 7.25 -22.61 -13.37
C VAL A 273 7.08 -23.91 -12.56
N ALA A 274 6.83 -25.02 -13.25
CA ALA A 274 6.70 -26.34 -12.63
C ALA A 274 8.01 -26.84 -11.96
N GLN A 275 9.17 -26.28 -12.32
CA GLN A 275 10.46 -26.57 -11.67
C GLN A 275 10.68 -25.79 -10.38
N ARG A 276 9.88 -24.75 -10.10
CA ARG A 276 10.02 -23.96 -8.87
C ARG A 276 9.55 -24.79 -7.66
N PRO A 277 10.12 -24.56 -6.47
CA PRO A 277 9.64 -25.23 -5.26
C PRO A 277 8.16 -24.96 -5.04
N VAL A 278 7.35 -26.01 -4.96
CA VAL A 278 5.88 -25.90 -4.90
C VAL A 278 5.40 -25.11 -3.68
N TRP A 279 6.15 -25.14 -2.58
CA TRP A 279 5.86 -24.37 -1.37
C TRP A 279 6.00 -22.85 -1.55
N LEU A 280 6.67 -22.38 -2.61
CA LEU A 280 6.92 -20.96 -2.85
C LEU A 280 5.63 -20.20 -3.16
N TYR A 281 4.79 -20.75 -4.04
CA TYR A 281 3.51 -20.16 -4.46
C TYR A 281 2.60 -19.78 -3.27
N PRO A 282 2.18 -20.71 -2.39
CA PRO A 282 1.36 -20.36 -1.24
C PRO A 282 2.10 -19.48 -0.22
N THR A 283 3.43 -19.54 -0.16
CA THR A 283 4.21 -18.67 0.72
C THR A 283 4.14 -17.21 0.28
N VAL A 284 4.30 -16.93 -1.02
CA VAL A 284 4.23 -15.56 -1.57
C VAL A 284 2.85 -14.95 -1.33
N ILE A 285 1.78 -15.71 -1.60
CA ILE A 285 0.41 -15.25 -1.36
C ILE A 285 0.17 -15.02 0.15
N GLY A 286 0.50 -16.01 0.99
CA GLY A 286 0.27 -15.94 2.43
C GLY A 286 0.99 -14.77 3.11
N VAL A 287 2.28 -14.56 2.79
CA VAL A 287 3.08 -13.48 3.39
C VAL A 287 2.59 -12.10 2.95
N SER A 288 2.29 -11.91 1.66
CA SER A 288 1.78 -10.64 1.13
C SER A 288 0.37 -10.31 1.65
N ALA A 289 -0.51 -11.32 1.70
CA ALA A 289 -1.84 -11.17 2.26
C ALA A 289 -1.80 -10.83 3.76
N PHE A 290 -0.90 -11.46 4.53
CA PHE A 290 -0.68 -11.10 5.94
C PHE A 290 -0.20 -9.66 6.09
N PHE A 291 0.82 -9.27 5.32
CA PHE A 291 1.41 -7.93 5.38
C PHE A 291 0.34 -6.85 5.18
N LEU A 292 -0.47 -6.98 4.12
CA LEU A 292 -1.52 -6.02 3.80
C LEU A 292 -2.72 -6.11 4.74
N SER A 293 -3.00 -7.28 5.33
CA SER A 293 -4.01 -7.43 6.39
C SER A 293 -3.62 -6.67 7.67
N VAL A 294 -2.35 -6.73 8.08
CA VAL A 294 -1.85 -5.95 9.21
C VAL A 294 -1.88 -4.45 8.90
N LEU A 295 -1.50 -4.06 7.67
CA LEU A 295 -1.59 -2.68 7.23
C LEU A 295 -3.05 -2.17 7.22
N ALA A 296 -3.99 -2.97 6.73
CA ALA A 296 -5.42 -2.69 6.71
C ALA A 296 -5.96 -2.36 8.11
N ARG A 297 -5.64 -3.20 9.11
CA ARG A 297 -5.99 -2.95 10.52
C ARG A 297 -5.42 -1.65 11.05
N LYS A 298 -4.26 -1.21 10.54
CA LYS A 298 -3.60 0.01 10.99
C LYS A 298 -4.18 1.28 10.38
N ILE A 299 -4.50 1.26 9.07
CA ILE A 299 -4.95 2.44 8.32
C ILE A 299 -6.47 2.64 8.32
N ALA A 300 -7.24 1.57 8.49
CA ALA A 300 -8.69 1.56 8.56
C ALA A 300 -9.11 0.84 9.86
N PRO A 301 -8.92 1.46 11.04
CA PRO A 301 -9.09 0.78 12.32
C PRO A 301 -10.56 0.38 12.53
N GLY A 302 -10.79 -0.93 12.53
CA GLY A 302 -12.07 -1.55 12.78
C GLY A 302 -11.86 -2.98 13.30
N PRO A 303 -12.88 -3.61 13.90
CA PRO A 303 -12.75 -4.97 14.41
C PRO A 303 -12.45 -5.98 13.29
N TRP A 304 -12.95 -5.73 12.08
CA TRP A 304 -12.94 -6.67 10.95
C TRP A 304 -12.16 -6.17 9.72
N SER A 305 -11.17 -5.30 9.93
CA SER A 305 -10.49 -4.63 8.82
C SER A 305 -9.71 -5.59 7.92
N ALA A 306 -9.04 -6.60 8.49
CA ALA A 306 -8.35 -7.60 7.68
C ALA A 306 -9.34 -8.45 6.88
N THR A 307 -10.45 -8.84 7.52
CA THR A 307 -11.52 -9.61 6.89
C THR A 307 -12.16 -8.84 5.74
N ALA A 308 -12.52 -7.57 5.96
CA ALA A 308 -13.09 -6.71 4.92
C ALA A 308 -12.10 -6.48 3.76
N PHE A 309 -10.81 -6.27 4.05
CA PHE A 309 -9.75 -6.24 3.04
C PHE A 309 -9.71 -7.53 2.21
N ALA A 310 -9.74 -8.69 2.85
CA ALA A 310 -9.75 -9.98 2.16
C ALA A 310 -10.96 -10.10 1.23
N LEU A 311 -12.15 -9.72 1.68
CA LEU A 311 -13.37 -9.74 0.87
C LEU A 311 -13.28 -8.83 -0.36
N PHE A 312 -12.75 -7.60 -0.21
CA PHE A 312 -12.50 -6.73 -1.36
C PHE A 312 -11.52 -7.35 -2.35
N TYR A 313 -10.44 -7.96 -1.85
CA TYR A 313 -9.46 -8.61 -2.69
C TYR A 313 -10.09 -9.75 -3.50
N PHE A 314 -10.89 -10.63 -2.88
CA PHE A 314 -11.56 -11.69 -3.62
C PHE A 314 -12.58 -11.16 -4.63
N GLY A 315 -13.34 -10.11 -4.27
CA GLY A 315 -14.23 -9.44 -5.21
C GLY A 315 -13.50 -8.89 -6.44
N LEU A 316 -12.36 -8.24 -6.22
CA LEU A 316 -11.49 -7.73 -7.29
C LEU A 316 -10.87 -8.86 -8.11
N ARG A 317 -10.38 -9.94 -7.48
CA ARG A 317 -9.79 -11.08 -8.18
C ARG A 317 -10.82 -11.77 -9.06
N ILE A 318 -12.02 -12.04 -8.55
CA ILE A 318 -13.11 -12.64 -9.34
C ILE A 318 -13.46 -11.74 -10.54
N ALA A 319 -13.63 -10.43 -10.31
CA ALA A 319 -13.92 -9.50 -11.39
C ALA A 319 -12.81 -9.48 -12.46
N ALA A 320 -11.55 -9.49 -12.03
CA ALA A 320 -10.40 -9.49 -12.93
C ALA A 320 -10.26 -10.80 -13.72
N THR A 321 -10.45 -11.96 -13.10
CA THR A 321 -10.42 -13.25 -13.79
C THR A 321 -11.58 -13.41 -14.75
N SER A 322 -12.78 -12.95 -14.37
CA SER A 322 -13.93 -12.93 -15.29
C SER A 322 -13.72 -11.97 -16.46
N PHE A 323 -13.06 -10.84 -16.24
CA PHE A 323 -12.70 -9.91 -17.31
C PHE A 323 -11.69 -10.53 -18.28
N ALA A 324 -10.64 -11.19 -17.76
CA ALA A 324 -9.66 -11.90 -18.58
C ALA A 324 -10.33 -12.97 -19.47
N ASP A 325 -11.26 -13.75 -18.92
CA ASP A 325 -12.04 -14.75 -19.65
C ASP A 325 -12.87 -14.12 -20.77
N VAL A 326 -13.57 -13.02 -20.48
CA VAL A 326 -14.39 -12.33 -21.49
C VAL A 326 -13.57 -11.72 -22.62
N VAL A 327 -12.39 -11.17 -22.32
CA VAL A 327 -11.62 -10.39 -23.31
C VAL A 327 -10.66 -11.27 -24.13
N SER A 328 -10.04 -12.27 -23.52
CA SER A 328 -9.02 -13.10 -24.16
C SER A 328 -9.42 -14.58 -24.29
N GLY A 329 -10.43 -15.03 -23.55
CA GLY A 329 -10.74 -16.46 -23.37
C GLY A 329 -9.80 -17.19 -22.42
N ALA A 330 -8.84 -16.50 -21.78
CA ALA A 330 -8.03 -17.09 -20.72
C ALA A 330 -8.87 -17.25 -19.46
N MET A 331 -8.84 -18.43 -18.84
CA MET A 331 -9.51 -18.70 -17.57
C MET A 331 -8.49 -18.84 -16.43
N PRO A 332 -7.87 -17.75 -15.92
CA PRO A 332 -7.03 -17.86 -14.75
C PRO A 332 -7.82 -18.46 -13.58
N ARG A 333 -7.20 -19.42 -12.90
CA ARG A 333 -7.77 -20.03 -11.70
C ARG A 333 -7.92 -18.99 -10.60
N LEU A 334 -8.87 -19.22 -9.72
CA LEU A 334 -9.00 -18.40 -8.53
C LEU A 334 -7.75 -18.58 -7.65
N THR A 335 -7.15 -17.46 -7.27
CA THR A 335 -6.02 -17.41 -6.34
C THR A 335 -6.35 -18.05 -4.98
N LEU A 336 -5.33 -18.40 -4.21
CA LEU A 336 -5.52 -19.05 -2.92
C LEU A 336 -6.28 -18.18 -1.92
N VAL A 337 -7.31 -18.78 -1.31
CA VAL A 337 -8.21 -18.07 -0.41
C VAL A 337 -7.59 -17.91 0.99
N PHE A 338 -7.58 -16.68 1.52
CA PHE A 338 -7.01 -16.34 2.83
C PHE A 338 -8.01 -15.71 3.81
N ILE A 339 -9.32 -15.75 3.50
CA ILE A 339 -10.38 -15.14 4.33
C ILE A 339 -10.32 -15.66 5.78
N LEU A 340 -10.17 -16.96 5.98
CA LEU A 340 -10.10 -17.53 7.33
C LEU A 340 -8.86 -17.03 8.09
N GLY A 341 -7.70 -16.93 7.42
CA GLY A 341 -6.50 -16.32 8.00
C GLY A 341 -6.75 -14.88 8.46
N ALA A 342 -7.45 -14.09 7.64
CA ALA A 342 -7.81 -12.70 7.98
C ALA A 342 -8.80 -12.62 9.16
N VAL A 343 -9.79 -13.51 9.23
CA VAL A 343 -10.74 -13.61 10.36
C VAL A 343 -10.00 -13.95 11.66
N LEU A 344 -9.13 -14.96 11.63
CA LEU A 344 -8.36 -15.37 12.82
C LEU A 344 -7.38 -14.27 13.26
N LEU A 345 -6.78 -13.53 12.32
CA LEU A 345 -5.96 -12.36 12.63
C LEU A 345 -6.77 -11.27 13.35
N ASP A 346 -7.96 -10.93 12.85
CA ASP A 346 -8.84 -9.93 13.44
C ASP A 346 -9.25 -10.34 14.86
N LEU A 347 -9.71 -11.58 15.04
CA LEU A 347 -10.11 -12.13 16.33
C LEU A 347 -8.95 -12.15 17.34
N THR A 348 -7.77 -12.60 16.91
CA THR A 348 -6.59 -12.67 17.77
C THR A 348 -6.16 -11.29 18.23
N CYS A 349 -6.13 -10.30 17.34
CA CYS A 349 -5.78 -8.93 17.72
C CYS A 349 -6.81 -8.32 18.68
N GLN A 350 -8.11 -8.57 18.46
CA GLN A 350 -9.17 -8.12 19.36
C GLN A 350 -9.06 -8.78 20.74
N TRP A 351 -8.75 -10.07 20.78
CA TRP A 351 -8.52 -10.82 22.02
C TRP A 351 -7.32 -10.23 22.77
N MET A 352 -6.16 -10.09 22.11
CA MET A 352 -4.94 -9.51 22.71
C MET A 352 -5.17 -8.09 23.27
N ASP A 353 -5.88 -7.24 22.55
CA ASP A 353 -6.22 -5.88 23.01
C ASP A 353 -7.13 -5.88 24.25
N ARG A 354 -8.06 -6.84 24.38
CA ARG A 354 -8.87 -7.02 25.60
C ARG A 354 -8.01 -7.36 26.83
N PHE A 355 -6.89 -8.06 26.63
CA PHE A 355 -5.91 -8.38 27.68
C PHE A 355 -4.84 -7.30 27.88
N GLY A 356 -4.94 -6.17 27.18
CA GLY A 356 -4.05 -5.02 27.37
C GLY A 356 -2.71 -5.10 26.63
N PHE A 357 -2.54 -6.07 25.72
CA PHE A 357 -1.37 -6.11 24.84
C PHE A 357 -1.45 -5.01 23.79
N LYS A 358 -0.31 -4.43 23.46
CA LYS A 358 -0.18 -3.39 22.44
C LYS A 358 0.23 -4.01 21.10
N PRO A 359 -0.17 -3.43 19.95
CA PRO A 359 0.22 -3.94 18.64
C PRO A 359 1.74 -4.07 18.41
N GLY A 360 2.60 -3.35 19.15
CA GLY A 360 4.05 -3.47 19.02
C GLY A 360 4.67 -4.62 19.84
N ASP A 361 3.89 -5.27 20.70
CA ASP A 361 4.40 -6.30 21.60
C ASP A 361 4.72 -7.59 20.83
N TRP A 362 5.81 -8.28 21.21
CA TRP A 362 6.25 -9.49 20.51
C TRP A 362 5.21 -10.62 20.61
N GLN A 363 4.42 -10.66 21.69
CA GLN A 363 3.33 -11.62 21.85
C GLN A 363 2.24 -11.41 20.79
N VAL A 364 1.87 -10.17 20.50
CA VAL A 364 0.87 -9.87 19.45
C VAL A 364 1.42 -10.27 18.10
N ARG A 365 2.69 -9.95 17.82
CA ARG A 365 3.38 -10.36 16.59
C ARG A 365 3.30 -11.88 16.38
N LEU A 366 3.73 -12.69 17.36
CA LEU A 366 3.72 -14.15 17.22
C LEU A 366 2.30 -14.71 17.15
N ALA A 367 1.38 -14.24 18.00
CA ALA A 367 0.00 -14.71 18.02
C ALA A 367 -0.72 -14.38 16.71
N SER A 368 -0.59 -13.15 16.19
CA SER A 368 -1.17 -12.72 14.92
C SER A 368 -0.63 -13.52 13.74
N SER A 369 0.69 -13.73 13.66
CA SER A 369 1.30 -14.52 12.58
C SER A 369 0.89 -16.00 12.65
N GLY A 370 0.85 -16.58 13.84
CA GLY A 370 0.39 -17.96 14.05
C GLY A 370 -1.08 -18.15 13.69
N ALA A 371 -1.95 -17.27 14.17
CA ALA A 371 -3.39 -17.34 13.89
C ALA A 371 -3.70 -17.16 12.40
N PHE A 372 -3.05 -16.20 11.73
CA PHE A 372 -3.21 -16.03 10.30
C PHE A 372 -2.72 -17.25 9.53
N MET A 373 -1.52 -17.77 9.86
CA MET A 373 -0.94 -18.94 9.22
C MET A 373 -1.87 -20.14 9.33
N VAL A 374 -2.39 -20.45 10.53
CA VAL A 374 -3.32 -21.57 10.75
C VAL A 374 -4.57 -21.41 9.88
N GLY A 375 -5.20 -20.23 9.89
CA GLY A 375 -6.40 -19.98 9.11
C GLY A 375 -6.16 -20.02 7.60
N TYR A 376 -5.02 -19.51 7.14
CA TYR A 376 -4.61 -19.56 5.74
C TYR A 376 -4.38 -21.01 5.30
N THR A 377 -3.57 -21.76 6.03
CA THR A 377 -3.22 -23.16 5.75
C THR A 377 -4.46 -24.05 5.65
N ILE A 378 -5.43 -23.91 6.56
CA ILE A 378 -6.68 -24.71 6.56
C ILE A 378 -7.47 -24.55 5.24
N VAL A 379 -7.48 -23.35 4.65
CA VAL A 379 -8.28 -23.07 3.44
C VAL A 379 -7.47 -23.21 2.17
N ALA A 380 -6.25 -22.66 2.16
CA ALA A 380 -5.41 -22.60 0.98
C ALA A 380 -4.86 -23.97 0.60
N GLN A 381 -4.50 -24.83 1.56
CA GLN A 381 -3.86 -26.11 1.23
C GLN A 381 -4.77 -27.10 0.51
N PRO A 382 -6.02 -27.35 0.95
CA PRO A 382 -6.95 -28.16 0.17
C PRO A 382 -7.22 -27.60 -1.23
N THR A 383 -7.12 -26.28 -1.39
CA THR A 383 -7.27 -25.61 -2.68
C THR A 383 -6.06 -25.85 -3.58
N VAL A 384 -4.84 -25.87 -3.02
CA VAL A 384 -3.62 -26.27 -3.75
C VAL A 384 -3.76 -27.70 -4.27
N GLU A 385 -4.17 -28.63 -3.40
CA GLU A 385 -4.38 -30.02 -3.79
C GLU A 385 -5.47 -30.13 -4.88
N PHE A 386 -6.64 -29.56 -4.63
CA PHE A 386 -7.77 -29.72 -5.55
C PHE A 386 -7.54 -29.07 -6.92
N LEU A 387 -6.98 -27.86 -6.97
CA LEU A 387 -6.84 -27.10 -8.21
C LEU A 387 -5.54 -27.39 -8.96
N PHE A 388 -4.48 -27.85 -8.28
CA PHE A 388 -3.15 -27.93 -8.88
C PHE A 388 -2.54 -29.34 -8.93
N LEU A 389 -3.14 -30.39 -8.34
CA LEU A 389 -2.60 -31.77 -8.42
C LEU A 389 -2.43 -32.28 -9.87
N LYS A 390 -3.21 -31.78 -10.83
CA LYS A 390 -3.06 -32.12 -12.25
C LYS A 390 -1.71 -31.63 -12.84
N TYR A 391 -1.08 -30.63 -12.23
CA TYR A 391 0.10 -29.94 -12.76
C TYR A 391 1.30 -29.93 -11.81
N LEU A 392 1.05 -30.05 -10.50
CA LEU A 392 2.03 -30.19 -9.44
C LEU A 392 1.88 -31.60 -8.85
N PRO A 393 2.58 -32.61 -9.41
CA PRO A 393 2.30 -34.00 -9.09
C PRO A 393 2.53 -34.38 -7.62
N HIS A 394 3.26 -33.57 -6.85
CA HIS A 394 3.62 -33.89 -5.46
C HIS A 394 3.67 -32.65 -4.56
N PHE A 395 2.51 -32.12 -4.15
CA PHE A 395 2.48 -31.24 -2.97
C PHE A 395 2.47 -32.15 -1.73
N THR A 396 3.65 -32.40 -1.16
CA THR A 396 3.84 -33.41 -0.10
C THR A 396 3.65 -32.83 1.29
N VAL A 397 3.44 -33.68 2.30
CA VAL A 397 3.36 -33.24 3.72
C VAL A 397 4.55 -32.34 4.13
N PRO A 398 5.81 -32.65 3.77
CA PRO A 398 6.93 -31.72 3.93
C PRO A 398 6.70 -30.33 3.32
N ASP A 399 6.14 -30.23 2.12
CA ASP A 399 5.84 -28.94 1.47
C ASP A 399 4.79 -28.15 2.26
N HIS A 400 3.73 -28.80 2.75
CA HIS A 400 2.74 -28.17 3.64
C HIS A 400 3.39 -27.58 4.89
N LEU A 401 4.29 -28.34 5.53
CA LEU A 401 4.99 -27.93 6.74
C LEU A 401 5.97 -26.79 6.45
N LEU A 402 6.72 -26.86 5.34
CA LEU A 402 7.62 -25.80 4.91
C LEU A 402 6.87 -24.52 4.59
N THR A 403 5.77 -24.58 3.83
CA THR A 403 4.91 -23.42 3.56
C THR A 403 4.41 -22.80 4.85
N ALA A 404 3.84 -23.58 5.77
CA ALA A 404 3.33 -23.07 7.04
C ALA A 404 4.45 -22.42 7.88
N LEU A 405 5.62 -23.06 7.94
CA LEU A 405 6.79 -22.54 8.65
C LEU A 405 7.27 -21.21 8.05
N PHE A 406 7.43 -21.13 6.72
CA PHE A 406 7.88 -19.91 6.06
C PHE A 406 6.88 -18.77 6.22
N ILE A 407 5.58 -19.04 6.05
CA ILE A 407 4.55 -18.03 6.30
C ILE A 407 4.66 -17.52 7.74
N PHE A 408 4.71 -18.41 8.73
CA PHE A 408 4.84 -17.99 10.13
C PHE A 408 6.10 -17.14 10.38
N LEU A 409 7.27 -17.63 9.98
CA LEU A 409 8.55 -16.97 10.24
C LEU A 409 8.65 -15.62 9.51
N LEU A 410 8.28 -15.56 8.22
CA LEU A 410 8.35 -14.34 7.42
C LEU A 410 7.28 -13.34 7.86
N SER A 411 6.04 -13.77 8.12
CA SER A 411 4.99 -12.91 8.66
C SER A 411 5.39 -12.34 10.01
N ALA A 412 5.97 -13.16 10.90
CA ALA A 412 6.49 -12.66 12.15
C ALA A 412 7.62 -11.66 11.87
N ALA A 413 8.66 -12.02 11.12
CA ALA A 413 9.78 -11.13 10.74
C ALA A 413 9.31 -9.76 10.23
N LEU A 414 8.35 -9.77 9.31
CA LEU A 414 7.85 -8.58 8.62
C LEU A 414 6.83 -7.78 9.42
N TYR A 415 6.17 -8.34 10.44
CA TYR A 415 5.09 -7.68 11.19
C TYR A 415 5.35 -6.23 11.64
N PRO A 416 6.56 -5.83 12.10
CA PRO A 416 6.84 -4.44 12.45
C PRO A 416 6.75 -3.46 11.27
N VAL A 417 7.00 -3.94 10.04
CA VAL A 417 7.04 -3.13 8.82
C VAL A 417 5.67 -2.54 8.45
N PRO A 418 4.57 -3.31 8.26
CA PRO A 418 3.27 -2.73 7.96
C PRO A 418 2.72 -1.88 9.13
N LEU A 419 3.11 -2.15 10.38
CA LEU A 419 2.79 -1.29 11.52
C LEU A 419 3.50 0.06 11.45
N GLY A 420 4.80 0.05 11.11
CA GLY A 420 5.59 1.25 10.87
C GLY A 420 5.03 2.07 9.72
N LEU A 421 4.80 1.41 8.58
CA LEU A 421 4.20 2.01 7.39
C LEU A 421 2.83 2.61 7.68
N GLY A 422 1.93 1.88 8.32
CA GLY A 422 0.60 2.41 8.68
C GLY A 422 0.66 3.54 9.72
N SER A 423 1.67 3.54 10.61
CA SER A 423 1.90 4.66 11.54
C SER A 423 2.40 5.89 10.80
N TRP A 424 3.34 5.72 9.87
CA TRP A 424 3.82 6.78 9.00
C TRP A 424 2.68 7.35 8.14
N LEU A 425 1.85 6.48 7.55
CA LEU A 425 0.68 6.85 6.76
C LEU A 425 -0.32 7.73 7.54
N ARG A 426 -0.41 7.54 8.85
CA ARG A 426 -1.31 8.31 9.71
C ARG A 426 -0.68 9.56 10.33
N LYS A 427 0.63 9.55 10.57
CA LYS A 427 1.36 10.65 11.24
C LYS A 427 1.63 11.85 10.35
N SER A 428 1.94 11.63 9.07
CA SER A 428 2.33 12.71 8.14
C SER A 428 1.25 13.77 7.89
N GLY A 429 0.04 13.59 8.42
CA GLY A 429 -1.01 14.62 8.43
C GLY A 429 -1.28 15.29 9.79
N ARG A 430 -0.52 14.97 10.85
CA ARG A 430 -0.81 15.41 12.24
C ARG A 430 0.28 16.27 12.92
N GLU A 431 1.55 16.20 12.49
CA GLU A 431 2.66 16.88 13.21
C GLU A 431 2.50 18.42 13.31
N GLU A 432 1.62 19.03 12.51
CA GLU A 432 1.33 20.47 12.59
C GLU A 432 0.41 20.86 13.74
N ALA A 433 -0.55 20.03 14.14
CA ALA A 433 -1.52 20.42 15.16
C ALA A 433 -0.88 20.50 16.56
N ALA A 434 0.07 19.62 16.86
CA ALA A 434 0.72 19.56 18.18
C ALA A 434 1.74 20.69 18.39
N THR A 435 2.49 21.07 17.35
CA THR A 435 3.53 22.11 17.48
C THR A 435 2.92 23.52 17.66
N GLN A 436 1.66 23.73 17.26
CA GLN A 436 0.97 25.01 17.44
C GLN A 436 0.34 25.20 18.83
N GLN A 437 0.02 24.13 19.56
CA GLN A 437 -0.65 24.22 20.88
C GLN A 437 0.31 24.35 22.06
N ASP A 438 1.58 23.95 21.90
CA ASP A 438 2.58 23.98 22.97
C ASP A 438 3.47 25.24 22.95
N LEU A 439 3.14 26.26 22.15
CA LEU A 439 3.71 27.59 22.38
C LEU A 439 3.06 28.15 23.65
N PRO A 440 3.79 28.27 24.78
CA PRO A 440 3.24 28.86 25.99
C PRO A 440 2.68 30.22 25.61
N GLU A 441 1.40 30.44 25.92
CA GLU A 441 0.74 31.74 25.88
C GLU A 441 1.76 32.75 26.37
N ALA A 442 2.26 33.58 25.45
CA ALA A 442 3.37 34.47 25.71
C ALA A 442 3.09 35.17 27.03
N MET A 443 3.93 34.91 28.03
CA MET A 443 3.87 35.58 29.32
C MET A 443 3.68 37.06 29.01
N THR A 444 2.48 37.56 29.30
CA THR A 444 2.15 38.96 29.19
C THR A 444 3.07 39.66 30.16
N VAL A 445 4.18 40.19 29.64
CA VAL A 445 5.09 41.01 30.42
C VAL A 445 4.26 42.21 30.89
N PRO A 446 4.01 42.36 32.20
CA PRO A 446 3.24 43.49 32.68
C PRO A 446 4.03 44.75 32.32
N ALA A 447 3.34 45.71 31.68
CA ALA A 447 3.91 47.00 31.39
C ALA A 447 4.39 47.64 32.69
N GLN A 448 5.69 47.87 32.82
CA GLN A 448 6.24 48.71 33.87
C GLN A 448 5.84 50.15 33.54
N GLY A 449 5.01 50.72 34.41
CA GLY A 449 4.66 52.14 34.43
C GLY A 449 5.67 52.96 35.23
#